data_AF-A0A1A9HZI8-F1
#
_entry.id   AF-A0A1A9HZI8-F1
#
_cell.length_a   1.000
_cell.length_b   1.000
_cell.length_c   1.000
_cell.angle_alpha   90.00
_cell.angle_beta   90.00
_cell.angle_gamma   90.00
#
_symmetry.space_group_name_H-M   'P 1'
#
loop_
_entity.id
_entity.type
_entity.pdbx_description
1 polymer ?
#
loop_
_entity_poly.entity_id
_entity_poly.type
_entity_poly.pdbx_seq_one_letter_code
_entity_poly.pdbx_strand_id
1 'polypeptide(L)'
;MFLALAMAVSQRATAQVSVGASINFQTFYDELSPYGEWVDYPDYGYAWRPRVDAGFRPYATGGHWVYSDEYDWMWASDYDWGWAPFHYGRWFYDSFYGWMWVPGYEWSPAWVAWRGGGDYYGWAPLRPGISISIGIGSYNPPYDYWTFAPGRYMNSPYISRYYYPYRNNTTIINRTTIINNYYGGNRGGGRRGYYVNGPRRTDVERYTGRIQSVRVRDANRPGRTSVGRGAVSVYRPAVQRTTTNTRYAPRTVQQYNRSDARANSNAGRSAVNNSARNQRQQQVNNTRQQQSVNRQQQANARNQQVQAQRQQQTNARQQEDRQRQMSMRNDQARQQQMQQRNQQAQIQRQQAQQRNQQMQRQQQMQTQRNNELRQQRQQQMQQRQQQVQAQRQQQIQQRQQVQRSAPARSDASRGGGGRSEGSRGSRGDGRR
;
A
#
# COMPACT_ATOMS: atom_id res chain seq x y z
N MET A 1 -1.73 -62.77 -28.93
CA MET A 1 -2.17 -62.15 -27.66
C MET A 1 -1.90 -60.65 -27.78
N PHE A 2 -2.94 -59.85 -28.02
CA PHE A 2 -2.84 -58.41 -28.26
C PHE A 2 -2.64 -57.66 -26.94
N LEU A 3 -1.55 -56.88 -26.82
CA LEU A 3 -1.33 -55.98 -25.68
C LEU A 3 -2.04 -54.65 -25.93
N ALA A 4 -3.05 -54.34 -25.11
CA ALA A 4 -3.76 -53.09 -25.12
C ALA A 4 -2.95 -51.98 -24.43
N LEU A 5 -2.75 -50.87 -25.15
CA LEU A 5 -2.09 -49.66 -24.67
C LEU A 5 -3.13 -48.78 -23.94
N ALA A 6 -3.11 -48.75 -22.61
CA ALA A 6 -3.97 -47.88 -21.81
C ALA A 6 -3.41 -46.45 -21.78
N MET A 7 -4.08 -45.51 -22.45
CA MET A 7 -3.82 -44.08 -22.30
C MET A 7 -4.33 -43.59 -20.94
N ALA A 8 -3.42 -43.17 -20.06
CA ALA A 8 -3.78 -42.49 -18.82
C ALA A 8 -4.18 -41.03 -19.12
N VAL A 9 -5.48 -40.74 -19.02
CA VAL A 9 -6.01 -39.38 -19.05
C VAL A 9 -5.53 -38.66 -17.78
N SER A 10 -4.64 -37.69 -17.93
CA SER A 10 -4.26 -36.78 -16.83
C SER A 10 -5.47 -35.94 -16.44
N GLN A 11 -6.09 -36.27 -15.30
CA GLN A 11 -7.05 -35.40 -14.65
C GLN A 11 -6.35 -34.08 -14.32
N ARG A 12 -6.82 -32.98 -14.89
CA ARG A 12 -6.40 -31.64 -14.48
C ARG A 12 -6.83 -31.46 -13.03
N ALA A 13 -5.87 -31.43 -12.12
CA ALA A 13 -6.08 -31.06 -10.74
C ALA A 13 -6.76 -29.69 -10.70
N THR A 14 -8.02 -29.67 -10.26
CA THR A 14 -8.69 -28.44 -9.86
C THR A 14 -7.88 -27.83 -8.72
N ALA A 15 -7.51 -26.55 -8.88
CA ALA A 15 -6.75 -25.81 -7.88
C ALA A 15 -7.47 -25.92 -6.52
N GLN A 16 -6.86 -26.61 -5.57
CA GLN A 16 -7.35 -26.64 -4.20
C GLN A 16 -7.37 -25.22 -3.67
N VAL A 17 -8.56 -24.73 -3.33
CA VAL A 17 -8.74 -23.51 -2.54
C VAL A 17 -7.98 -23.75 -1.24
N SER A 18 -6.85 -23.06 -1.06
CA SER A 18 -6.13 -23.03 0.21
C SER A 18 -7.10 -22.52 1.27
N VAL A 19 -7.52 -23.40 2.18
CA VAL A 19 -8.29 -23.04 3.37
C VAL A 19 -7.35 -22.24 4.26
N GLY A 20 -7.28 -20.93 4.04
CA GLY A 20 -6.42 -20.06 4.81
C GLY A 20 -6.80 -20.12 6.28
N ALA A 21 -5.83 -20.43 7.15
CA ALA A 21 -6.03 -20.38 8.59
C ALA A 21 -6.62 -19.01 8.98
N SER A 22 -7.65 -19.03 9.82
CA SER A 22 -8.29 -17.81 10.32
C SER A 22 -7.92 -17.62 11.78
N ILE A 23 -7.44 -16.42 12.13
CA ILE A 23 -6.98 -16.07 13.47
C ILE A 23 -7.76 -14.88 14.04
N ASN A 24 -7.54 -14.53 15.30
CA ASN A 24 -8.05 -13.30 15.92
C ASN A 24 -6.89 -12.53 16.60
N PHE A 25 -7.20 -11.41 17.25
CA PHE A 25 -6.17 -10.58 17.90
C PHE A 25 -5.45 -11.28 19.05
N GLN A 26 -6.03 -12.31 19.68
CA GLN A 26 -5.31 -13.09 20.68
C GLN A 26 -4.05 -13.74 20.10
N THR A 27 -4.10 -14.17 18.84
CA THR A 27 -2.92 -14.71 18.17
C THR A 27 -1.81 -13.67 18.05
N PHE A 28 -2.13 -12.39 17.76
CA PHE A 28 -1.11 -11.34 17.78
C PHE A 28 -0.54 -11.15 19.18
N TYR A 29 -1.38 -11.12 20.21
CA TYR A 29 -0.94 -10.96 21.58
C TYR A 29 0.01 -12.07 22.01
N ASP A 30 -0.36 -13.32 21.75
CA ASP A 30 0.40 -14.49 22.17
C ASP A 30 1.70 -14.64 21.36
N GLU A 31 1.67 -14.51 20.03
CA GLU A 31 2.83 -14.72 19.16
C GLU A 31 3.87 -13.59 19.25
N LEU A 32 3.46 -12.36 19.61
CA LEU A 32 4.37 -11.22 19.73
C LEU A 32 4.91 -11.00 21.16
N SER A 33 4.29 -11.61 22.17
CA SER A 33 4.72 -11.49 23.58
C SER A 33 6.19 -11.90 23.82
N PRO A 34 6.74 -12.96 23.17
CA PRO A 34 8.15 -13.31 23.36
C PRO A 34 9.14 -12.27 22.83
N TYR A 35 8.71 -11.39 21.92
CA TYR A 35 9.57 -10.49 21.16
C TYR A 35 9.44 -9.02 21.57
N GLY A 36 8.60 -8.70 22.55
CA GLY A 36 8.32 -7.32 22.93
C GLY A 36 7.36 -7.23 24.10
N GLU A 37 6.82 -6.03 24.30
CA GLU A 37 5.97 -5.71 25.44
C GLU A 37 4.67 -5.07 24.95
N TRP A 38 3.55 -5.48 25.53
CA TRP A 38 2.27 -4.84 25.29
C TRP A 38 2.06 -3.71 26.28
N VAL A 39 1.66 -2.55 25.78
CA VAL A 39 1.39 -1.35 26.55
C VAL A 39 -0.07 -0.96 26.33
N ASP A 40 -0.80 -0.71 27.41
CA ASP A 40 -2.13 -0.09 27.34
C ASP A 40 -1.96 1.39 27.02
N TYR A 41 -2.10 1.74 25.75
CA TYR A 41 -1.80 3.06 25.22
C TYR A 41 -3.09 3.91 25.11
N PRO A 42 -3.14 5.12 25.69
CA PRO A 42 -4.40 5.88 25.86
C PRO A 42 -5.25 6.05 24.59
N ASP A 43 -4.62 6.31 23.44
CA ASP A 43 -5.33 6.61 22.20
C ASP A 43 -5.63 5.36 21.34
N TYR A 44 -4.96 4.24 21.60
CA TYR A 44 -4.92 3.09 20.68
C TYR A 44 -5.24 1.74 21.35
N GLY A 45 -5.42 1.70 22.67
CA GLY A 45 -5.51 0.46 23.43
C GLY A 45 -4.18 -0.28 23.43
N TYR A 46 -4.20 -1.61 23.28
CA TYR A 46 -2.98 -2.42 23.34
C TYR A 46 -2.05 -2.17 22.14
N ALA A 47 -0.95 -1.46 22.40
CA ALA A 47 0.13 -1.23 21.46
C ALA A 47 1.34 -2.10 21.83
N TRP A 48 1.98 -2.70 20.84
CA TRP A 48 3.15 -3.54 21.02
C TRP A 48 4.44 -2.76 20.78
N ARG A 49 5.38 -2.88 21.71
CA ARG A 49 6.73 -2.33 21.62
C ARG A 49 7.72 -3.47 21.39
N PRO A 50 8.42 -3.52 20.25
CA PRO A 50 9.43 -4.56 20.00
C PRO A 50 10.62 -4.43 20.94
N ARG A 51 11.21 -5.56 21.35
CA ARG A 51 12.53 -5.63 21.99
C ARG A 51 13.59 -5.78 20.90
N VAL A 52 14.16 -4.65 20.50
CA VAL A 52 15.06 -4.52 19.34
C VAL A 52 16.19 -3.56 19.65
N ASP A 53 17.27 -3.64 18.87
CA ASP A 53 18.45 -2.79 19.03
C ASP A 53 18.14 -1.30 18.81
N ALA A 54 19.02 -0.47 19.37
CA ALA A 54 19.02 0.96 19.11
C ALA A 54 19.12 1.23 17.60
N GLY A 55 18.23 2.08 17.09
CA GLY A 55 18.16 2.40 15.67
C GLY A 55 17.19 1.56 14.86
N PHE A 56 16.45 0.62 15.48
CA PHE A 56 15.32 -0.04 14.82
C PHE A 56 14.37 0.98 14.20
N ARG A 57 14.00 0.72 12.94
CA ARG A 57 13.00 1.51 12.22
C ARG A 57 12.15 0.58 11.35
N PRO A 58 10.81 0.66 11.44
CA PRO A 58 9.94 -0.18 10.65
C PRO A 58 10.13 0.08 9.15
N TYR A 59 10.11 -0.98 8.35
CA TYR A 59 10.37 -0.95 6.92
C TYR A 59 11.78 -0.44 6.57
N ALA A 60 12.74 -0.49 7.48
CA ALA A 60 14.11 -0.05 7.20
C ALA A 60 15.13 -1.07 7.71
N THR A 61 15.07 -1.43 8.99
CA THR A 61 15.99 -2.39 9.60
C THR A 61 15.44 -3.81 9.50
N GLY A 62 16.33 -4.82 9.43
CA GLY A 62 15.96 -6.23 9.45
C GLY A 62 14.95 -6.64 8.38
N GLY A 63 15.23 -6.28 7.13
CA GLY A 63 14.41 -6.64 5.98
C GLY A 63 14.80 -5.84 4.74
N HIS A 64 14.05 -6.07 3.66
CA HIS A 64 14.26 -5.40 2.38
C HIS A 64 12.97 -5.39 1.54
N TRP A 65 12.97 -4.57 0.49
CA TRP A 65 11.87 -4.54 -0.49
C TRP A 65 12.07 -5.62 -1.54
N VAL A 66 10.99 -6.34 -1.86
CA VAL A 66 10.93 -7.28 -2.98
C VAL A 66 9.84 -6.87 -3.96
N TYR A 67 10.09 -7.03 -5.25
CA TYR A 67 9.08 -6.80 -6.26
C TYR A 67 8.32 -8.10 -6.56
N SER A 68 7.01 -8.11 -6.30
CA SER A 68 6.13 -9.26 -6.49
C SER A 68 5.17 -9.07 -7.67
N ASP A 69 4.77 -10.18 -8.29
CA ASP A 69 3.77 -10.16 -9.38
C ASP A 69 2.37 -9.78 -8.87
N GLU A 70 2.06 -10.12 -7.62
CA GLU A 70 0.72 -9.96 -7.03
C GLU A 70 0.52 -8.60 -6.35
N TYR A 71 1.58 -7.99 -5.83
CA TYR A 71 1.50 -6.80 -4.96
C TYR A 71 2.51 -5.69 -5.27
N ASP A 72 3.28 -5.78 -6.36
CA ASP A 72 4.42 -4.90 -6.63
C ASP A 72 5.40 -4.91 -5.44
N TRP A 73 5.74 -3.75 -4.87
CA TRP A 73 6.67 -3.66 -3.74
C TRP A 73 6.07 -4.20 -2.44
N MET A 74 6.69 -5.25 -1.91
CA MET A 74 6.37 -5.86 -0.62
C MET A 74 7.57 -5.80 0.30
N TRP A 75 7.33 -5.55 1.59
CA TRP A 75 8.38 -5.66 2.60
C TRP A 75 8.61 -7.14 2.96
N ALA A 76 9.84 -7.61 2.82
CA ALA A 76 10.28 -8.91 3.31
C ALA A 76 11.05 -8.71 4.62
N SER A 77 10.43 -9.08 5.74
CA SER A 77 11.03 -8.93 7.07
C SER A 77 11.94 -10.09 7.42
N ASP A 78 13.10 -9.77 8.00
CA ASP A 78 14.06 -10.73 8.54
C ASP A 78 13.79 -11.10 10.01
N TYR A 79 12.89 -10.39 10.68
CA TYR A 79 12.46 -10.72 12.05
C TYR A 79 11.44 -11.87 12.08
N ASP A 80 11.57 -12.77 13.07
CA ASP A 80 10.64 -13.88 13.27
C ASP A 80 9.21 -13.44 13.59
N TRP A 81 9.07 -12.30 14.26
CA TRP A 81 7.77 -11.68 14.51
C TRP A 81 7.23 -10.89 13.31
N GLY A 82 8.02 -10.71 12.25
CA GLY A 82 7.76 -9.76 11.17
C GLY A 82 6.50 -10.00 10.34
N TRP A 83 5.99 -11.23 10.31
CA TRP A 83 4.75 -11.58 9.60
C TRP A 83 3.55 -10.72 10.02
N ALA A 84 3.48 -10.31 11.31
CA ALA A 84 2.36 -9.54 11.83
C ALA A 84 2.62 -8.03 11.70
N PRO A 85 3.61 -7.41 12.38
CA PRO A 85 3.69 -5.97 12.46
C PRO A 85 3.95 -5.23 11.15
N PHE A 86 4.59 -5.89 10.16
CA PHE A 86 4.83 -5.27 8.86
C PHE A 86 3.62 -5.37 7.90
N HIS A 87 2.64 -6.23 8.20
CA HIS A 87 1.55 -6.54 7.29
C HIS A 87 0.13 -6.35 7.87
N TYR A 88 -0.05 -6.38 9.19
CA TYR A 88 -1.36 -6.40 9.87
C TYR A 88 -1.53 -5.27 10.89
N GLY A 89 -1.36 -4.00 10.52
CA GLY A 89 -1.54 -2.92 11.49
C GLY A 89 -0.86 -1.63 11.10
N ARG A 90 -0.54 -0.80 12.09
CA ARG A 90 0.07 0.51 11.88
C ARG A 90 1.17 0.75 12.89
N TRP A 91 2.29 1.28 12.40
CA TRP A 91 3.39 1.75 13.23
C TRP A 91 3.20 3.23 13.56
N PHE A 92 3.54 3.60 14.79
CA PHE A 92 3.68 4.98 15.21
C PHE A 92 4.90 5.12 16.10
N TYR A 93 5.37 6.36 16.26
CA TYR A 93 6.51 6.70 17.08
C TYR A 93 6.02 7.47 18.30
N ASP A 94 6.33 6.93 19.48
CA ASP A 94 6.21 7.64 20.75
C ASP A 94 7.60 8.10 21.19
N SER A 95 7.70 9.33 21.70
CA SER A 95 8.99 9.93 22.08
C SER A 95 9.71 9.20 23.22
N PHE A 96 8.99 8.42 24.03
CA PHE A 96 9.52 7.70 25.18
C PHE A 96 9.71 6.21 24.88
N TYR A 97 8.69 5.56 24.30
CA TYR A 97 8.74 4.13 23.99
C TYR A 97 9.42 3.79 22.66
N GLY A 98 9.59 4.77 21.77
CA GLY A 98 10.11 4.59 20.42
C GLY A 98 9.03 4.11 19.44
N TRP A 99 9.42 3.29 18.47
CA TRP A 99 8.47 2.70 17.53
C TRP A 99 7.56 1.69 18.22
N MET A 100 6.26 1.91 18.10
CA MET A 100 5.20 1.05 18.62
C MET A 100 4.23 0.68 17.50
N TRP A 101 3.56 -0.46 17.67
CA TRP A 101 2.66 -1.00 16.67
C TRP A 101 1.27 -1.28 17.23
N VAL A 102 0.24 -0.93 16.45
CA VAL A 102 -1.17 -1.21 16.77
C VAL A 102 -1.69 -2.27 15.81
N PRO A 103 -2.29 -3.37 16.32
CA PRO A 103 -2.87 -4.41 15.48
C PRO A 103 -3.96 -3.93 14.52
N GLY A 104 -4.08 -4.61 13.38
CA GLY A 104 -5.12 -4.40 12.39
C GLY A 104 -5.61 -5.71 11.77
N TYR A 105 -6.81 -5.68 11.20
CA TYR A 105 -7.45 -6.86 10.61
C TYR A 105 -7.04 -7.14 9.16
N GLU A 106 -6.59 -6.10 8.45
CA GLU A 106 -6.33 -6.17 7.02
C GLU A 106 -4.85 -6.43 6.76
N TRP A 107 -4.59 -7.39 5.87
CA TRP A 107 -3.25 -7.65 5.35
C TRP A 107 -2.91 -6.69 4.22
N SER A 108 -1.68 -6.18 4.20
CA SER A 108 -1.11 -5.42 3.07
C SER A 108 0.34 -5.84 2.84
N PRO A 109 0.86 -5.76 1.59
CA PRO A 109 2.29 -5.96 1.32
C PRO A 109 3.20 -5.02 2.13
N ALA A 110 2.70 -3.81 2.44
CA ALA A 110 3.25 -2.89 3.44
C ALA A 110 2.22 -1.78 3.73
N TRP A 111 2.26 -1.20 4.93
CA TRP A 111 1.44 -0.05 5.31
C TRP A 111 2.27 1.23 5.32
N VAL A 112 2.69 1.66 4.13
CA VAL A 112 3.57 2.83 3.94
C VAL A 112 3.00 3.84 2.94
N ALA A 113 3.35 5.10 3.12
CA ALA A 113 3.31 6.11 2.07
C ALA A 113 4.62 6.05 1.27
N TRP A 114 4.55 6.38 -0.01
CA TRP A 114 5.70 6.39 -0.91
C TRP A 114 5.97 7.77 -1.47
N ARG A 115 7.23 8.05 -1.81
CA ARG A 115 7.65 9.23 -2.56
C ARG A 115 8.86 8.94 -3.43
N GLY A 116 9.04 9.73 -4.48
CA GLY A 116 10.16 9.60 -5.40
C GLY A 116 10.49 10.91 -6.10
N GLY A 117 11.72 11.00 -6.63
CA GLY A 117 12.26 12.16 -7.32
C GLY A 117 13.76 12.33 -7.08
N GLY A 118 14.46 12.98 -8.01
CA GLY A 118 15.90 13.28 -7.88
C GLY A 118 16.78 12.05 -7.60
N ASP A 119 16.48 10.90 -8.21
CA ASP A 119 17.15 9.60 -8.00
C ASP A 119 16.97 8.96 -6.61
N TYR A 120 16.05 9.50 -5.80
CA TYR A 120 15.67 8.95 -4.50
C TYR A 120 14.31 8.26 -4.57
N TYR A 121 14.18 7.15 -3.86
CA TYR A 121 12.89 6.65 -3.40
C TYR A 121 12.83 6.69 -1.89
N GLY A 122 11.66 7.02 -1.37
CA GLY A 122 11.41 7.04 0.06
C GLY A 122 10.06 6.48 0.43
N TRP A 123 9.99 5.98 1.65
CA TRP A 123 8.78 5.41 2.24
C TRP A 123 8.67 5.79 3.71
N ALA A 124 7.45 5.84 4.22
CA ALA A 124 7.17 6.16 5.61
C ALA A 124 5.99 5.33 6.11
N PRO A 125 6.05 4.74 7.32
CA PRO A 125 4.93 4.03 7.89
C PRO A 125 3.67 4.91 8.00
N LEU A 126 2.51 4.31 7.74
CA LEU A 126 1.23 4.93 8.03
C LEU A 126 0.92 4.76 9.52
N ARG A 127 0.53 5.86 10.17
CA ARG A 127 0.11 5.86 11.58
C ARG A 127 -1.31 5.29 11.73
N PRO A 128 -1.70 4.84 12.94
CA PRO A 128 -3.09 4.47 13.25
C PRO A 128 -4.10 5.56 12.86
N GLY A 129 -5.30 5.15 12.45
CA GLY A 129 -6.36 6.07 12.01
C GLY A 129 -6.25 6.60 10.57
N ILE A 130 -5.16 6.31 9.85
CA ILE A 130 -5.03 6.66 8.42
C ILE A 130 -5.47 5.49 7.53
N SER A 131 -6.47 5.74 6.69
CA SER A 131 -6.94 4.79 5.67
C SER A 131 -6.32 5.08 4.30
N ILE A 132 -5.89 4.02 3.60
CA ILE A 132 -5.43 4.10 2.20
C ILE A 132 -6.62 4.27 1.24
N SER A 133 -7.83 3.81 1.61
CA SER A 133 -9.02 3.80 0.73
C SER A 133 -9.56 5.18 0.35
N ILE A 134 -9.20 6.23 1.09
CA ILE A 134 -9.66 7.61 0.86
C ILE A 134 -8.60 8.43 0.08
N GLY A 135 -7.49 7.78 -0.29
CA GLY A 135 -6.30 8.43 -0.83
C GLY A 135 -5.50 9.10 0.30
N ILE A 136 -4.18 8.89 0.30
CA ILE A 136 -3.20 9.55 1.19
C ILE A 136 -3.15 11.07 0.95
N GLY A 137 -3.94 11.63 0.03
CA GLY A 137 -3.92 13.04 -0.39
C GLY A 137 -4.15 14.10 0.72
N SER A 138 -4.43 13.72 1.97
CA SER A 138 -4.45 14.63 3.13
C SER A 138 -3.50 14.23 4.27
N TYR A 139 -2.78 13.11 4.16
CA TYR A 139 -1.82 12.66 5.18
C TYR A 139 -0.38 12.76 4.64
N ASN A 140 0.41 13.66 5.23
CA ASN A 140 1.85 13.73 5.01
C ASN A 140 2.56 13.21 6.28
N PRO A 141 3.20 12.03 6.22
CA PRO A 141 3.99 11.53 7.35
C PRO A 141 5.03 12.57 7.81
N PRO A 142 5.25 12.69 9.13
CA PRO A 142 6.33 13.51 9.70
C PRO A 142 7.68 13.23 9.06
N TYR A 143 8.57 14.22 9.01
CA TYR A 143 9.85 14.10 8.29
C TYR A 143 10.72 12.95 8.82
N ASP A 144 10.66 12.66 10.11
CA ASP A 144 11.39 11.61 10.84
C ASP A 144 10.83 10.19 10.63
N TYR A 145 9.64 10.06 10.04
CA TYR A 145 9.09 8.77 9.63
C TYR A 145 9.68 8.29 8.29
N TRP A 146 10.19 9.20 7.47
CA TRP A 146 10.69 8.87 6.14
C TRP A 146 12.02 8.12 6.21
N THR A 147 12.15 7.10 5.37
CA THR A 147 13.42 6.45 5.03
C THR A 147 13.65 6.66 3.56
N PHE A 148 14.88 7.01 3.18
CA PHE A 148 15.26 7.25 1.79
C PHE A 148 16.46 6.40 1.41
N ALA A 149 16.44 5.91 0.18
CA ALA A 149 17.55 5.21 -0.46
C ALA A 149 17.75 5.72 -1.88
N PRO A 150 18.97 5.60 -2.45
CA PRO A 150 19.19 5.76 -3.87
C PRO A 150 18.36 4.75 -4.67
N GLY A 151 17.73 5.17 -5.77
CA GLY A 151 16.85 4.31 -6.56
C GLY A 151 17.50 3.03 -7.07
N ARG A 152 18.81 3.07 -7.36
CA ARG A 152 19.62 1.90 -7.77
C ARG A 152 19.73 0.78 -6.72
N TYR A 153 19.37 1.04 -5.47
CA TYR A 153 19.38 0.01 -4.42
C TYR A 153 17.98 -0.44 -3.99
N MET A 154 16.92 0.05 -4.65
CA MET A 154 15.54 -0.24 -4.28
C MET A 154 15.22 -1.74 -4.23
N ASN A 155 15.79 -2.53 -5.16
CA ASN A 155 15.63 -3.98 -5.21
C ASN A 155 16.82 -4.74 -4.55
N SER A 156 17.62 -4.07 -3.72
CA SER A 156 18.78 -4.70 -3.08
C SER A 156 18.37 -5.39 -1.77
N PRO A 157 18.73 -6.66 -1.55
CA PRO A 157 18.61 -7.30 -0.24
C PRO A 157 19.41 -6.60 0.87
N TYR A 158 20.38 -5.76 0.49
CA TYR A 158 21.23 -5.00 1.40
C TYR A 158 20.93 -3.50 1.36
N ILE A 159 19.70 -3.12 0.99
CA ILE A 159 19.27 -1.72 0.87
C ILE A 159 19.54 -0.90 2.16
N SER A 160 19.52 -1.56 3.32
CA SER A 160 19.83 -0.96 4.62
C SER A 160 21.21 -0.31 4.74
N ARG A 161 22.18 -0.74 3.94
CA ARG A 161 23.54 -0.16 3.90
C ARG A 161 23.61 1.18 3.17
N TYR A 162 22.55 1.55 2.45
CA TYR A 162 22.54 2.69 1.54
C TYR A 162 21.53 3.76 1.93
N TYR A 163 20.89 3.66 3.09
CA TYR A 163 19.96 4.67 3.54
C TYR A 163 20.65 5.99 3.81
N TYR A 164 19.99 7.08 3.44
CA TYR A 164 20.43 8.40 3.84
C TYR A 164 20.20 8.61 5.34
N PRO A 165 21.11 9.33 6.03
CA PRO A 165 20.89 9.73 7.41
C PRO A 165 19.60 10.55 7.55
N TYR A 166 18.82 10.32 8.62
CA TYR A 166 17.52 10.95 8.83
C TYR A 166 17.56 12.49 8.83
N ARG A 167 18.70 13.10 9.22
CA ARG A 167 18.90 14.55 9.18
C ARG A 167 18.78 15.14 7.76
N ASN A 168 18.95 14.32 6.72
CA ASN A 168 18.81 14.71 5.33
C ASN A 168 17.34 14.66 4.85
N ASN A 169 16.43 14.08 5.62
CA ASN A 169 15.05 13.82 5.19
C ASN A 169 14.35 15.09 4.73
N THR A 170 14.47 16.21 5.45
CA THR A 170 13.83 17.48 5.05
C THR A 170 14.27 17.94 3.66
N THR A 171 15.57 17.87 3.37
CA THR A 171 16.12 18.23 2.06
C THR A 171 15.61 17.30 0.96
N ILE A 172 15.57 15.99 1.21
CA ILE A 172 15.12 15.00 0.21
C ILE A 172 13.60 15.11 -0.01
N ILE A 173 12.82 15.35 1.06
CA ILE A 173 11.37 15.60 0.99
C ILE A 173 11.07 16.77 0.05
N ASN A 174 11.84 17.86 0.13
CA ASN A 174 11.66 19.03 -0.75
C ASN A 174 12.03 18.77 -2.22
N ARG A 175 12.74 17.67 -2.51
CA ARG A 175 13.16 17.26 -3.87
C ARG A 175 12.36 16.08 -4.42
N THR A 176 11.36 15.61 -3.68
CA THR A 176 10.59 14.41 -4.01
C THR A 176 9.10 14.64 -3.84
N THR A 177 8.29 13.97 -4.66
CA THR A 177 6.83 14.06 -4.61
C THR A 177 6.22 12.74 -4.11
N ILE A 178 5.08 12.83 -3.43
CA ILE A 178 4.32 11.64 -2.99
C ILE A 178 3.91 10.82 -4.22
N ILE A 179 4.15 9.51 -4.15
CA ILE A 179 3.71 8.55 -5.15
C ILE A 179 2.33 8.03 -4.73
N ASN A 180 1.32 8.38 -5.54
CA ASN A 180 -0.09 8.08 -5.29
C ASN A 180 -0.63 7.01 -6.26
N ASN A 181 0.18 6.00 -6.56
CA ASN A 181 -0.26 4.86 -7.38
C ASN A 181 -1.10 3.92 -6.49
N TYR A 182 -2.42 3.98 -6.63
CA TYR A 182 -3.35 3.08 -5.96
C TYR A 182 -3.84 2.01 -6.92
N TYR A 183 -3.80 0.75 -6.50
CA TYR A 183 -4.61 -0.30 -7.11
C TYR A 183 -5.70 -0.70 -6.12
N GLY A 184 -6.95 -0.39 -6.45
CA GLY A 184 -8.12 -0.99 -5.81
C GLY A 184 -8.53 -2.23 -6.59
N GLY A 185 -8.74 -3.36 -5.92
CA GLY A 185 -9.42 -4.52 -6.49
C GLY A 185 -8.61 -5.81 -6.62
N ASN A 186 -9.29 -6.84 -7.15
CA ASN A 186 -9.02 -8.29 -7.10
C ASN A 186 -7.67 -8.83 -7.64
N ARG A 187 -6.64 -8.01 -7.88
CA ARG A 187 -5.34 -8.48 -8.39
C ARG A 187 -4.54 -9.33 -7.39
N GLY A 188 -4.74 -9.13 -6.08
CA GLY A 188 -3.99 -9.82 -5.03
C GLY A 188 -4.63 -11.12 -4.55
N GLY A 189 -4.76 -12.13 -5.42
CA GLY A 189 -5.17 -13.48 -5.02
C GLY A 189 -6.54 -13.56 -4.33
N GLY A 190 -7.50 -12.74 -4.76
CA GLY A 190 -8.89 -12.78 -4.26
C GLY A 190 -9.13 -12.06 -2.92
N ARG A 191 -8.12 -11.41 -2.32
CA ARG A 191 -8.28 -10.64 -1.07
C ARG A 191 -8.43 -9.14 -1.37
N ARG A 192 -9.52 -8.54 -0.87
CA ARG A 192 -9.78 -7.10 -0.98
C ARG A 192 -8.81 -6.32 -0.08
N GLY A 193 -8.10 -5.34 -0.62
CA GLY A 193 -7.26 -4.41 0.13
C GLY A 193 -6.81 -3.24 -0.74
N TYR A 194 -6.68 -2.06 -0.13
CA TYR A 194 -6.10 -0.87 -0.76
C TYR A 194 -4.69 -0.70 -0.21
N TYR A 195 -3.68 -0.73 -1.09
CA TYR A 195 -2.29 -0.43 -0.75
C TYR A 195 -1.70 0.54 -1.78
N VAL A 196 -0.61 1.21 -1.40
CA VAL A 196 0.13 2.09 -2.31
C VAL A 196 1.33 1.32 -2.83
N ASN A 197 1.37 1.16 -4.15
CA ASN A 197 2.28 0.21 -4.81
C ASN A 197 3.70 0.74 -4.97
N GLY A 198 4.00 1.91 -4.42
CA GLY A 198 5.30 2.55 -4.56
C GLY A 198 5.67 2.92 -5.99
N PRO A 199 6.98 3.08 -6.27
CA PRO A 199 7.44 3.43 -7.61
C PRO A 199 7.17 2.30 -8.60
N ARG A 200 6.81 2.66 -9.83
CA ARG A 200 6.55 1.64 -10.86
C ARG A 200 7.83 0.87 -11.15
N ARG A 201 7.72 -0.43 -11.42
CA ARG A 201 8.86 -1.28 -11.82
C ARG A 201 9.72 -0.63 -12.89
N THR A 202 9.08 -0.16 -13.96
CA THR A 202 9.74 0.48 -15.10
C THR A 202 10.55 1.72 -14.72
N ASP A 203 10.19 2.42 -13.64
CA ASP A 203 10.91 3.61 -13.18
C ASP A 203 12.13 3.21 -12.36
N VAL A 204 12.06 2.11 -11.63
CA VAL A 204 13.19 1.56 -10.86
C VAL A 204 14.19 0.85 -11.78
N GLU A 205 13.71 0.12 -12.78
CA GLU A 205 14.54 -0.60 -13.76
C GLU A 205 15.46 0.33 -14.58
N ARG A 206 15.13 1.63 -14.67
CA ARG A 206 16.02 2.65 -15.23
C ARG A 206 17.35 2.79 -14.46
N TYR A 207 17.37 2.42 -13.19
CA TYR A 207 18.55 2.53 -12.32
C TYR A 207 19.15 1.17 -11.93
N THR A 208 18.35 0.10 -11.87
CA THR A 208 18.76 -1.22 -11.36
C THR A 208 19.03 -2.26 -12.44
N GLY A 209 18.66 -1.98 -13.70
CA GLY A 209 18.45 -3.03 -14.69
C GLY A 209 17.15 -3.81 -14.42
N ARG A 210 16.93 -4.91 -15.15
CA ARG A 210 15.69 -5.69 -15.03
C ARG A 210 15.50 -6.24 -13.62
N ILE A 211 14.35 -5.95 -13.02
CA ILE A 211 13.97 -6.47 -11.71
C ILE A 211 13.34 -7.84 -11.90
N GLN A 212 13.87 -8.86 -11.25
CA GLN A 212 13.21 -10.17 -11.23
C GLN A 212 12.02 -10.10 -10.27
N SER A 213 10.81 -10.35 -10.79
CA SER A 213 9.63 -10.44 -9.94
C SER A 213 9.55 -11.81 -9.25
N VAL A 214 8.98 -11.82 -8.06
CA VAL A 214 8.73 -13.03 -7.26
C VAL A 214 7.24 -13.27 -7.09
N ARG A 215 6.84 -14.54 -6.97
CA ARG A 215 5.47 -14.90 -6.62
C ARG A 215 5.27 -14.94 -5.11
N VAL A 216 4.15 -14.42 -4.63
CA VAL A 216 3.79 -14.53 -3.20
C VAL A 216 3.19 -15.90 -2.89
N ARG A 217 3.72 -16.56 -1.87
CA ARG A 217 3.23 -17.85 -1.33
C ARG A 217 2.82 -17.71 0.13
N ASP A 218 1.81 -18.48 0.51
CA ASP A 218 1.35 -18.55 1.89
C ASP A 218 2.28 -19.49 2.66
N ALA A 219 2.88 -18.98 3.73
CA ALA A 219 3.50 -19.85 4.73
C ALA A 219 2.41 -20.42 5.66
N ASN A 220 2.68 -21.58 6.25
CA ASN A 220 1.73 -22.26 7.15
C ASN A 220 1.92 -21.92 8.64
N ARG A 221 2.98 -21.18 8.99
CA ARG A 221 3.33 -20.85 10.38
C ARG A 221 3.77 -19.39 10.50
N PRO A 222 3.43 -18.71 11.61
CA PRO A 222 4.04 -17.44 12.00
C PRO A 222 5.56 -17.47 11.89
N GLY A 223 6.19 -16.39 11.40
CA GLY A 223 7.64 -16.36 11.28
C GLY A 223 8.20 -15.28 10.38
N ARG A 224 9.51 -15.35 10.17
CA ARG A 224 10.27 -14.55 9.22
C ARG A 224 9.78 -14.77 7.78
N THR A 225 9.82 -13.71 6.96
CA THR A 225 9.59 -13.83 5.51
C THR A 225 10.76 -14.54 4.84
N SER A 226 10.49 -15.55 4.03
CA SER A 226 11.54 -16.24 3.24
C SER A 226 11.45 -15.87 1.76
N VAL A 227 12.58 -15.44 1.18
CA VAL A 227 12.70 -15.10 -0.24
C VAL A 227 13.64 -16.10 -0.89
N GLY A 228 13.18 -16.79 -1.93
CA GLY A 228 13.98 -17.79 -2.63
C GLY A 228 13.21 -18.52 -3.72
N ARG A 229 13.94 -19.12 -4.68
CA ARG A 229 13.36 -19.90 -5.79
C ARG A 229 12.26 -19.15 -6.59
N GLY A 230 12.46 -17.84 -6.79
CA GLY A 230 11.50 -16.98 -7.50
C GLY A 230 10.18 -16.75 -6.75
N ALA A 231 10.16 -17.00 -5.43
CA ALA A 231 8.99 -16.79 -4.60
C ALA A 231 9.35 -16.09 -3.28
N VAL A 232 8.36 -15.46 -2.68
CA VAL A 232 8.40 -14.94 -1.32
C VAL A 232 7.29 -15.59 -0.51
N SER A 233 7.66 -16.28 0.57
CA SER A 233 6.70 -16.97 1.44
C SER A 233 6.47 -16.15 2.71
N VAL A 234 5.21 -15.83 2.99
CA VAL A 234 4.79 -15.02 4.13
C VAL A 234 3.57 -15.63 4.81
N TYR A 235 3.55 -15.65 6.14
CA TYR A 235 2.37 -16.08 6.91
C TYR A 235 1.32 -14.98 6.89
N ARG A 236 0.19 -15.26 6.25
CA ARG A 236 -0.88 -14.28 6.03
C ARG A 236 -2.28 -14.85 6.28
N PRO A 237 -2.62 -15.19 7.54
CA PRO A 237 -3.94 -15.71 7.89
C PRO A 237 -5.05 -14.65 7.72
N ALA A 238 -6.30 -15.08 7.61
CA ALA A 238 -7.44 -14.15 7.68
C ALA A 238 -7.69 -13.76 9.14
N VAL A 239 -7.76 -12.47 9.45
CA VAL A 239 -8.03 -12.00 10.83
C VAL A 239 -9.52 -11.73 10.98
N GLN A 240 -10.17 -12.46 11.89
CA GLN A 240 -11.60 -12.35 12.14
C GLN A 240 -11.92 -11.11 12.95
N ARG A 241 -12.97 -10.39 12.51
CA ARG A 241 -13.66 -9.38 13.31
C ARG A 241 -14.78 -10.10 14.06
N THR A 242 -14.53 -10.46 15.32
CA THR A 242 -15.56 -11.07 16.16
C THR A 242 -16.63 -10.02 16.48
N THR A 243 -17.90 -10.35 16.21
CA THR A 243 -19.06 -9.51 16.55
C THR A 243 -19.62 -9.81 17.95
N THR A 244 -19.10 -10.85 18.59
CA THR A 244 -19.40 -11.25 19.96
C THR A 244 -18.60 -10.39 20.96
N ASN A 245 -19.12 -10.20 22.18
CA ASN A 245 -18.51 -9.45 23.30
C ASN A 245 -17.17 -10.02 23.83
N THR A 246 -16.50 -10.91 23.11
CA THR A 246 -15.22 -11.49 23.50
C THR A 246 -14.14 -10.42 23.45
N ARG A 247 -13.70 -9.93 24.62
CA ARG A 247 -12.53 -9.06 24.74
C ARG A 247 -11.26 -9.91 24.64
N TYR A 248 -10.49 -9.70 23.58
CA TYR A 248 -9.13 -10.20 23.49
C TYR A 248 -8.18 -9.23 24.23
N ALA A 249 -7.25 -9.78 25.01
CA ALA A 249 -6.26 -8.99 25.72
C ALA A 249 -4.92 -9.76 25.83
N PRO A 250 -3.78 -9.05 25.82
CA PRO A 250 -2.50 -9.67 26.14
C PRO A 250 -2.47 -10.19 27.57
N ARG A 251 -1.72 -11.27 27.81
CA ARG A 251 -1.54 -11.85 29.15
C ARG A 251 -0.83 -10.90 30.10
N THR A 252 0.13 -10.14 29.58
CA THR A 252 0.91 -9.17 30.32
C THR A 252 0.83 -7.83 29.61
N VAL A 253 0.38 -6.80 30.33
CA VAL A 253 0.22 -5.45 29.81
C VAL A 253 0.87 -4.46 30.77
N GLN A 254 1.73 -3.60 30.24
CA GLN A 254 2.27 -2.45 30.95
C GLN A 254 1.30 -1.28 30.83
N GLN A 255 1.14 -0.52 31.90
CA GLN A 255 0.41 0.74 31.84
C GLN A 255 1.27 1.82 31.19
N TYR A 256 0.67 2.65 30.35
CA TYR A 256 1.37 3.81 29.80
C TYR A 256 1.77 4.77 30.93
N ASN A 257 3.07 4.98 31.12
CA ASN A 257 3.59 5.90 32.14
C ASN A 257 4.56 6.90 31.50
N ARG A 258 4.10 8.16 31.37
CA ARG A 258 4.92 9.27 30.86
C ARG A 258 5.77 9.95 31.95
N SER A 259 5.46 9.73 33.24
CA SER A 259 6.09 10.41 34.38
C SER A 259 7.44 9.82 34.82
N ASP A 260 7.75 8.57 34.48
CA ASP A 260 9.04 7.95 34.85
C ASP A 260 10.24 8.51 34.05
N ALA A 261 9.98 9.33 33.03
CA ALA A 261 10.99 9.96 32.18
C ALA A 261 11.89 11.00 32.90
N ARG A 262 11.47 11.53 34.07
CA ARG A 262 12.32 12.43 34.88
C ARG A 262 13.24 11.69 35.85
N ALA A 263 12.94 10.43 36.19
CA ALA A 263 13.72 9.66 37.15
C ALA A 263 14.91 8.94 36.48
N ASN A 264 14.74 8.48 35.24
CA ASN A 264 15.75 7.62 34.59
C ASN A 264 16.84 8.38 33.79
N SER A 265 16.75 9.71 33.68
CA SER A 265 17.84 10.55 33.17
C SER A 265 18.83 10.97 34.28
N ASN A 266 18.50 10.70 35.55
CA ASN A 266 19.34 11.06 36.70
C ASN A 266 19.99 9.85 37.39
N ALA A 267 19.70 8.61 36.94
CA ALA A 267 20.28 7.38 37.48
C ALA A 267 21.67 7.02 36.89
N GLY A 268 22.21 7.87 36.01
CA GLY A 268 23.52 7.66 35.36
C GLY A 268 24.68 8.50 35.93
N ARG A 269 24.48 9.27 37.00
CA ARG A 269 25.53 10.09 37.63
C ARG A 269 25.42 10.08 39.16
N SER A 270 25.85 9.00 39.77
CA SER A 270 26.25 8.99 41.19
C SER A 270 27.27 7.87 41.40
N ALA A 271 28.46 8.13 40.89
CA ALA A 271 29.68 7.47 41.33
C ALA A 271 30.72 8.58 41.52
N VAL A 272 31.51 8.46 42.59
CA VAL A 272 32.66 9.30 42.95
C VAL A 272 32.32 10.57 43.76
N ASN A 273 32.23 10.43 45.09
CA ASN A 273 33.35 10.87 45.93
C ASN A 273 33.17 10.43 47.40
N ASN A 274 34.15 9.65 47.85
CA ASN A 274 34.37 9.28 49.22
C ASN A 274 35.42 10.25 49.77
N SER A 275 35.09 11.06 50.78
CA SER A 275 36.07 11.82 51.55
C SER A 275 35.49 12.28 52.89
N ALA A 276 36.31 12.08 53.93
CA ALA A 276 36.30 12.76 55.22
C ALA A 276 35.32 12.28 56.30
N ARG A 277 35.82 11.26 56.98
CA ARG A 277 35.64 10.92 58.40
C ARG A 277 36.14 12.07 59.32
N ASN A 278 35.54 12.13 60.51
CA ASN A 278 35.94 12.87 61.73
C ASN A 278 35.59 14.37 61.80
N GLN A 279 34.60 14.71 62.62
CA GLN A 279 34.88 15.18 63.98
C GLN A 279 33.60 15.12 64.84
N ARG A 280 33.73 14.43 65.96
CA ARG A 280 32.76 14.32 67.05
C ARG A 280 33.37 15.10 68.22
N GLN A 281 32.49 15.75 68.98
CA GLN A 281 32.68 16.38 70.29
C GLN A 281 33.20 17.83 70.30
N GLN A 282 32.26 18.75 70.50
CA GLN A 282 32.38 19.72 71.60
C GLN A 282 30.99 20.14 72.12
N GLN A 283 30.75 19.70 73.35
CA GLN A 283 30.14 20.46 74.45
C GLN A 283 28.71 21.00 74.30
N VAL A 284 27.84 20.24 74.95
CA VAL A 284 26.67 20.69 75.72
C VAL A 284 26.99 21.96 76.50
N ASN A 285 26.34 23.08 76.13
CA ASN A 285 25.80 24.11 77.03
C ASN A 285 25.32 25.33 76.23
N ASN A 286 24.11 25.28 75.65
CA ASN A 286 23.26 26.48 75.54
C ASN A 286 21.79 26.14 75.19
N THR A 287 21.23 25.20 75.93
CA THR A 287 19.83 24.78 75.75
C THR A 287 18.92 25.61 76.64
N ARG A 288 18.64 26.88 76.27
CA ARG A 288 17.41 27.59 76.73
C ARG A 288 17.10 28.95 76.09
N GLN A 289 17.84 29.40 75.06
CA GLN A 289 17.51 30.64 74.34
C GLN A 289 17.35 30.51 72.81
N GLN A 290 17.41 29.28 72.24
CA GLN A 290 17.24 29.06 70.79
C GLN A 290 15.88 28.46 70.38
N GLN A 291 14.97 28.17 71.33
CA GLN A 291 13.67 27.55 71.04
C GLN A 291 12.56 28.53 70.62
N SER A 292 12.72 29.84 70.83
CA SER A 292 11.73 30.86 70.42
C SER A 292 11.96 31.38 68.99
N VAL A 293 13.21 31.49 68.54
CA VAL A 293 13.55 32.02 67.20
C VAL A 293 13.29 30.99 66.08
N ASN A 294 13.49 29.70 66.36
CA ASN A 294 13.29 28.64 65.37
C ASN A 294 11.80 28.38 65.03
N ARG A 295 10.89 28.64 65.98
CA ARG A 295 9.44 28.45 65.80
C ARG A 295 8.81 29.58 64.97
N GLN A 296 9.35 30.81 65.06
CA GLN A 296 8.94 31.94 64.20
C GLN A 296 9.50 31.84 62.77
N GLN A 297 10.71 31.33 62.59
CA GLN A 297 11.29 31.13 61.25
C GLN A 297 10.59 29.99 60.46
N GLN A 298 10.17 28.90 61.12
CA GLN A 298 9.39 27.82 60.48
C GLN A 298 7.95 28.24 60.09
N ALA A 299 7.31 29.15 60.84
CA ALA A 299 5.99 29.65 60.51
C ALA A 299 6.00 30.59 59.28
N ASN A 300 7.03 31.43 59.16
CA ASN A 300 7.19 32.33 58.01
C ASN A 300 7.56 31.59 56.71
N ALA A 301 8.37 30.53 56.80
CA ALA A 301 8.70 29.69 55.63
C ALA A 301 7.47 28.94 55.07
N ARG A 302 6.58 28.45 55.94
CA ARG A 302 5.36 27.75 55.53
C ARG A 302 4.34 28.68 54.89
N ASN A 303 4.21 29.91 55.37
CA ASN A 303 3.33 30.92 54.76
C ASN A 303 3.81 31.38 53.37
N GLN A 304 5.12 31.49 53.16
CA GLN A 304 5.68 31.79 51.83
C GLN A 304 5.47 30.64 50.82
N GLN A 305 5.59 29.38 51.26
CA GLN A 305 5.32 28.20 50.40
C GLN A 305 3.84 28.08 49.98
N VAL A 306 2.90 28.38 50.88
CA VAL A 306 1.47 28.31 50.58
C VAL A 306 1.04 29.42 49.60
N GLN A 307 1.62 30.62 49.70
CA GLN A 307 1.38 31.70 48.73
C GLN A 307 1.97 31.38 47.34
N ALA A 308 3.17 30.79 47.28
CA ALA A 308 3.80 30.38 46.02
C ALA A 308 3.00 29.28 45.30
N GLN A 309 2.44 28.30 46.05
CA GLN A 309 1.57 27.26 45.47
C GLN A 309 0.24 27.83 44.95
N ARG A 310 -0.36 28.80 45.64
CA ARG A 310 -1.59 29.47 45.14
C ARG A 310 -1.34 30.26 43.85
N GLN A 311 -0.21 30.96 43.73
CA GLN A 311 0.13 31.68 42.51
C GLN A 311 0.40 30.72 41.33
N GLN A 312 1.04 29.58 41.55
CA GLN A 312 1.24 28.56 40.52
C GLN A 312 -0.07 27.92 40.06
N GLN A 313 -1.02 27.62 40.96
CA GLN A 313 -2.34 27.11 40.58
C GLN A 313 -3.16 28.13 39.79
N THR A 314 -3.05 29.42 40.11
CA THR A 314 -3.79 30.48 39.41
C THR A 314 -3.24 30.69 38.00
N ASN A 315 -1.92 30.67 37.83
CA ASN A 315 -1.27 30.77 36.53
C ASN A 315 -1.52 29.55 35.64
N ALA A 316 -1.60 28.34 36.22
CA ALA A 316 -1.95 27.13 35.47
C ALA A 316 -3.39 27.17 34.91
N ARG A 317 -4.36 27.62 35.71
CA ARG A 317 -5.76 27.79 35.26
C ARG A 317 -5.90 28.84 34.16
N GLN A 318 -5.18 29.97 34.26
CA GLN A 318 -5.17 30.99 33.20
C GLN A 318 -4.49 30.53 31.90
N GLN A 319 -3.56 29.57 31.96
CA GLN A 319 -2.97 28.96 30.76
C GLN A 319 -3.90 27.94 30.11
N GLU A 320 -4.62 27.13 30.90
CA GLU A 320 -5.64 26.21 30.38
C GLU A 320 -6.79 26.94 29.67
N ASP A 321 -7.29 28.05 30.23
CA ASP A 321 -8.36 28.83 29.60
C ASP A 321 -7.90 29.48 28.29
N ARG A 322 -6.65 29.94 28.20
CA ARG A 322 -6.05 30.45 26.95
C ARG A 322 -5.89 29.34 25.90
N GLN A 323 -5.50 28.13 26.30
CA GLN A 323 -5.43 27.00 25.38
C GLN A 323 -6.81 26.58 24.87
N ARG A 324 -7.85 26.59 25.73
CA ARG A 324 -9.24 26.30 25.33
C ARG A 324 -9.81 27.35 24.36
N GLN A 325 -9.52 28.63 24.57
CA GLN A 325 -9.93 29.67 23.61
C GLN A 325 -9.23 29.51 22.25
N MET A 326 -7.95 29.14 22.22
CA MET A 326 -7.24 28.88 20.96
C MET A 326 -7.74 27.61 20.25
N SER A 327 -8.09 26.55 20.98
CA SER A 327 -8.64 25.34 20.36
C SER A 327 -10.00 25.61 19.71
N MET A 328 -10.89 26.33 20.40
CA MET A 328 -12.20 26.72 19.85
C MET A 328 -12.08 27.56 18.57
N ARG A 329 -11.12 28.49 18.53
CA ARG A 329 -10.87 29.32 17.33
C ARG A 329 -10.33 28.47 16.17
N ASN A 330 -9.45 27.51 16.46
CA ASN A 330 -8.94 26.57 15.45
C ASN A 330 -10.02 25.61 14.94
N ASP A 331 -10.95 25.18 15.80
CA ASP A 331 -12.06 24.31 15.42
C ASP A 331 -13.10 25.04 14.56
N GLN A 332 -13.39 26.32 14.87
CA GLN A 332 -14.21 27.17 13.99
C GLN A 332 -13.55 27.40 12.62
N ALA A 333 -12.24 27.65 12.58
CA ALA A 333 -11.52 27.81 11.31
C ALA A 333 -11.54 26.51 10.47
N ARG A 334 -11.42 25.34 11.12
CA ARG A 334 -11.52 24.02 10.46
C ARG A 334 -12.92 23.76 9.92
N GLN A 335 -13.97 24.15 10.64
CA GLN A 335 -15.35 24.01 10.15
C GLN A 335 -15.61 24.88 8.91
N GLN A 336 -15.15 26.13 8.90
CA GLN A 336 -15.26 26.99 7.71
C GLN A 336 -14.49 26.43 6.51
N GLN A 337 -13.29 25.89 6.72
CA GLN A 337 -12.50 25.30 5.66
C GLN A 337 -13.14 24.02 5.09
N MET A 338 -13.78 23.21 5.94
CA MET A 338 -14.54 22.03 5.49
C MET A 338 -15.76 22.41 4.64
N GLN A 339 -16.48 23.47 5.01
CA GLN A 339 -17.63 23.93 4.23
C GLN A 339 -17.22 24.43 2.84
N GLN A 340 -16.13 25.19 2.73
CA GLN A 340 -15.60 25.61 1.42
C GLN A 340 -15.16 24.41 0.57
N ARG A 341 -14.49 23.41 1.16
CA ARG A 341 -14.06 22.21 0.44
C ARG A 341 -15.24 21.38 -0.06
N ASN A 342 -16.32 21.29 0.71
CA ASN A 342 -17.53 20.59 0.30
C ASN A 342 -18.25 21.30 -0.85
N GLN A 343 -18.32 22.64 -0.84
CA GLN A 343 -18.85 23.41 -1.97
C GLN A 343 -18.01 23.20 -3.24
N GLN A 344 -16.69 23.23 -3.12
CA GLN A 344 -15.80 23.03 -4.27
C GLN A 344 -15.91 21.61 -4.86
N ALA A 345 -16.07 20.59 -3.99
CA ALA A 345 -16.30 19.21 -4.42
C ALA A 345 -17.65 19.02 -5.14
N GLN A 346 -18.70 19.74 -4.72
CA GLN A 346 -19.99 19.74 -5.43
C GLN A 346 -19.88 20.35 -6.83
N ILE A 347 -19.17 21.48 -6.97
CA ILE A 347 -18.95 22.15 -8.26
C ILE A 347 -18.20 21.23 -9.22
N GLN A 348 -17.16 20.54 -8.75
CA GLN A 348 -16.42 19.57 -9.57
C GLN A 348 -17.29 18.38 -10.01
N ARG A 349 -18.17 17.88 -9.13
CA ARG A 349 -19.11 16.81 -9.49
C ARG A 349 -20.10 17.25 -10.57
N GLN A 350 -20.64 18.47 -10.47
CA GLN A 350 -21.53 19.02 -11.52
C GLN A 350 -20.80 19.19 -12.85
N GLN A 351 -19.57 19.71 -12.86
CA GLN A 351 -18.78 19.84 -14.09
C GLN A 351 -18.45 18.47 -14.71
N ALA A 352 -18.14 17.47 -13.89
CA ALA A 352 -17.88 16.11 -14.38
C ALA A 352 -19.14 15.49 -15.02
N GLN A 353 -20.32 15.70 -14.43
CA GLN A 353 -21.59 15.22 -14.99
C GLN A 353 -21.92 15.90 -16.33
N GLN A 354 -21.74 17.22 -16.44
CA GLN A 354 -21.94 17.93 -17.71
C GLN A 354 -20.99 17.44 -18.80
N ARG A 355 -19.71 17.21 -18.46
CA ARG A 355 -18.70 16.70 -19.39
C ARG A 355 -19.05 15.29 -19.87
N ASN A 356 -19.59 14.44 -18.99
CA ASN A 356 -20.02 13.09 -19.36
C ASN A 356 -21.26 13.10 -20.28
N GLN A 357 -22.22 14.00 -20.05
CA GLN A 357 -23.36 14.19 -20.95
C GLN A 357 -22.97 14.73 -22.33
N GLN A 358 -21.95 15.60 -22.42
CA GLN A 358 -21.41 16.05 -23.71
C GLN A 358 -20.74 14.90 -24.47
N MET A 359 -19.93 14.09 -23.78
CA MET A 359 -19.29 12.90 -24.38
C MET A 359 -20.32 11.91 -24.92
N GLN A 360 -21.38 11.61 -24.17
CA GLN A 360 -22.46 10.72 -24.64
C GLN A 360 -23.17 11.27 -25.88
N ARG A 361 -23.45 12.58 -25.94
CA ARG A 361 -24.05 13.21 -27.12
C ARG A 361 -23.14 13.14 -28.35
N GLN A 362 -21.83 13.38 -28.19
CA GLN A 362 -20.87 13.21 -29.28
C GLN A 362 -20.82 11.76 -29.78
N GLN A 363 -20.86 10.79 -28.87
CA GLN A 363 -20.83 9.38 -29.22
C GLN A 363 -22.09 8.97 -30.00
N GLN A 364 -23.27 9.44 -29.58
CA GLN A 364 -24.53 9.21 -30.30
C GLN A 364 -24.53 9.82 -31.70
N MET A 365 -24.05 11.07 -31.86
CA MET A 365 -23.93 11.72 -33.16
C MET A 365 -22.99 10.94 -34.10
N GLN A 366 -21.88 10.43 -33.56
CA GLN A 366 -20.93 9.64 -34.34
C GLN A 366 -21.50 8.28 -34.75
N THR A 367 -22.30 7.65 -33.89
CA THR A 367 -23.03 6.41 -34.23
C THR A 367 -24.09 6.65 -35.31
N GLN A 368 -24.88 7.73 -35.22
CA GLN A 368 -25.88 8.08 -36.23
C GLN A 368 -25.22 8.32 -37.59
N ARG A 369 -24.13 9.11 -37.63
CA ARG A 369 -23.37 9.37 -38.86
C ARG A 369 -22.82 8.09 -39.48
N ASN A 370 -22.32 7.16 -38.66
CA ASN A 370 -21.83 5.86 -39.16
C ASN A 370 -22.95 4.98 -39.72
N ASN A 371 -24.15 5.05 -39.13
CA ASN A 371 -25.30 4.30 -39.61
C ASN A 371 -25.83 4.86 -40.95
N GLU A 372 -25.87 6.18 -41.11
CA GLU A 372 -26.22 6.83 -42.39
C GLU A 372 -25.25 6.46 -43.51
N LEU A 373 -23.94 6.47 -43.22
CA LEU A 373 -22.90 6.06 -44.17
C LEU A 373 -23.04 4.57 -44.59
N ARG A 374 -23.45 3.71 -43.65
CA ARG A 374 -23.74 2.29 -43.94
C ARG A 374 -24.96 2.13 -44.83
N GLN A 375 -26.03 2.89 -44.58
CA GLN A 375 -27.24 2.87 -45.42
C GLN A 375 -26.94 3.37 -46.84
N GLN A 376 -26.18 4.46 -46.99
CA GLN A 376 -25.76 4.94 -48.31
C GLN A 376 -24.94 3.89 -49.08
N ARG A 377 -23.99 3.23 -48.42
CA ARG A 377 -23.23 2.13 -49.08
C ARG A 377 -24.12 0.98 -49.51
N GLN A 378 -25.12 0.61 -48.71
CA GLN A 378 -26.06 -0.44 -49.08
C GLN A 378 -26.91 -0.06 -50.29
N GLN A 379 -27.42 1.17 -50.35
CA GLN A 379 -28.17 1.67 -51.50
C GLN A 379 -27.31 1.70 -52.78
N GLN A 380 -26.06 2.15 -52.66
CA GLN A 380 -25.13 2.18 -53.80
C GLN A 380 -24.81 0.77 -54.32
N MET A 381 -24.67 -0.21 -53.42
CA MET A 381 -24.47 -1.61 -53.79
C MET A 381 -25.68 -2.21 -54.50
N GLN A 382 -26.90 -1.91 -54.04
CA GLN A 382 -28.14 -2.37 -54.69
C GLN A 382 -28.31 -1.76 -56.09
N GLN A 383 -28.07 -0.46 -56.26
CA GLN A 383 -28.09 0.18 -57.58
C GLN A 383 -27.06 -0.46 -58.53
N ARG A 384 -25.86 -0.76 -58.04
CA ARG A 384 -24.82 -1.40 -58.83
C ARG A 384 -25.21 -2.82 -59.25
N GLN A 385 -25.85 -3.59 -58.37
CA GLN A 385 -26.39 -4.91 -58.72
C GLN A 385 -27.49 -4.84 -59.78
N GLN A 386 -28.41 -3.87 -59.68
CA GLN A 386 -29.47 -3.68 -60.68
C GLN A 386 -28.91 -3.30 -62.05
N GLN A 387 -27.90 -2.42 -62.09
CA GLN A 387 -27.22 -2.06 -63.35
C GLN A 387 -26.53 -3.27 -64.00
N VAL A 388 -25.84 -4.08 -63.21
CA VAL A 388 -25.18 -5.31 -63.71
C VAL A 388 -26.21 -6.31 -64.23
N GLN A 389 -27.34 -6.48 -63.54
CA GLN A 389 -28.43 -7.35 -64.01
C GLN A 389 -29.06 -6.85 -65.32
N ALA A 390 -29.31 -5.54 -65.44
CA ALA A 390 -29.85 -4.93 -66.65
C ALA A 390 -28.89 -5.09 -67.86
N GLN A 391 -27.59 -4.85 -67.65
CA GLN A 391 -26.58 -5.10 -68.69
C GLN A 391 -26.53 -6.58 -69.10
N ARG A 392 -26.65 -7.49 -68.14
CA ARG A 392 -26.65 -8.94 -68.41
C ARG A 392 -27.89 -9.35 -69.22
N GLN A 393 -29.06 -8.78 -68.93
CA GLN A 393 -30.28 -9.03 -69.71
C GLN A 393 -30.17 -8.50 -71.14
N GLN A 394 -29.58 -7.31 -71.33
CA GLN A 394 -29.32 -6.77 -72.67
C GLN A 394 -28.35 -7.64 -73.47
N GLN A 395 -27.28 -8.15 -72.86
CA GLN A 395 -26.37 -9.09 -73.51
C GLN A 395 -27.04 -10.42 -73.89
N ILE A 396 -27.96 -10.92 -73.07
CA ILE A 396 -28.71 -12.15 -73.37
C ILE A 396 -29.66 -11.92 -74.56
N GLN A 397 -30.34 -10.77 -74.63
CA GLN A 397 -31.21 -10.41 -75.76
C GLN A 397 -30.41 -10.25 -77.06
N GLN A 398 -29.24 -9.62 -77.02
CA GLN A 398 -28.35 -9.52 -78.19
C GLN A 398 -27.87 -10.91 -78.66
N ARG A 399 -27.52 -11.81 -77.74
CA ARG A 399 -27.16 -13.20 -78.11
C ARG A 399 -28.31 -13.97 -78.77
N GLN A 400 -29.55 -13.77 -78.34
CA GLN A 400 -30.72 -14.42 -78.94
C GLN A 400 -31.04 -13.88 -80.35
N GLN A 401 -30.72 -12.61 -80.65
CA GLN A 401 -30.85 -12.06 -81.99
C GLN A 401 -29.77 -12.58 -82.96
N VAL A 402 -28.54 -12.81 -82.48
CA VAL A 402 -27.44 -13.38 -83.29
C VAL A 402 -27.68 -14.87 -83.62
N GLN A 403 -28.37 -15.64 -82.76
CA GLN A 403 -28.74 -17.03 -83.06
C GLN A 403 -29.87 -17.18 -84.10
N ARG A 404 -30.61 -16.11 -84.43
CA ARG A 404 -31.65 -16.14 -85.48
C ARG A 404 -31.13 -15.84 -86.89
N SER A 405 -29.83 -15.60 -87.07
CA SER A 405 -29.25 -15.11 -88.34
C SER A 405 -28.04 -15.92 -88.85
N ALA A 406 -27.87 -17.18 -88.43
CA ALA A 406 -26.83 -18.06 -88.97
C ALA A 406 -27.40 -19.03 -90.04
N PRO A 407 -26.94 -19.01 -91.30
CA PRO A 407 -27.38 -19.94 -92.33
C PRO A 407 -26.65 -21.30 -92.23
N ALA A 408 -27.37 -22.35 -92.60
CA ALA A 408 -26.90 -23.74 -92.65
C ALA A 408 -25.76 -23.93 -93.65
N ARG A 409 -24.72 -24.67 -93.26
CA ARG A 409 -23.77 -25.29 -94.19
C ARG A 409 -23.57 -26.76 -93.86
N SER A 410 -23.55 -27.51 -94.95
CA SER A 410 -23.55 -28.95 -95.13
C SER A 410 -22.15 -29.56 -95.04
N ASP A 411 -22.11 -30.70 -94.34
CA ASP A 411 -21.52 -31.99 -94.73
C ASP A 411 -20.00 -32.27 -94.73
N ALA A 412 -19.75 -33.53 -94.35
CA ALA A 412 -18.64 -34.44 -94.67
C ALA A 412 -17.26 -34.35 -93.97
N SER A 413 -17.08 -35.33 -93.07
CA SER A 413 -16.12 -36.46 -93.21
C SER A 413 -14.66 -36.36 -92.73
N ARG A 414 -14.32 -37.38 -91.93
CA ARG A 414 -13.02 -38.08 -91.73
C ARG A 414 -11.94 -37.43 -90.87
N GLY A 415 -11.75 -38.04 -89.70
CA GLY A 415 -10.60 -38.94 -89.52
C GLY A 415 -9.63 -38.65 -88.38
N GLY A 416 -9.60 -39.57 -87.39
CA GLY A 416 -8.34 -40.15 -86.93
C GLY A 416 -7.79 -39.75 -85.54
N GLY A 417 -7.67 -40.77 -84.67
CA GLY A 417 -6.71 -40.86 -83.55
C GLY A 417 -7.10 -40.09 -82.29
N GLY A 418 -7.16 -40.63 -81.08
CA GLY A 418 -6.55 -41.81 -80.48
C GLY A 418 -6.24 -41.44 -79.02
N ARG A 419 -6.49 -42.39 -78.09
CA ARG A 419 -5.78 -42.72 -76.81
C ARG A 419 -4.94 -41.61 -76.13
N SER A 420 -4.81 -41.42 -74.82
CA SER A 420 -5.06 -42.19 -73.58
C SER A 420 -4.36 -41.41 -72.44
N GLU A 421 -4.83 -41.57 -71.19
CA GLU A 421 -4.03 -41.61 -69.93
C GLU A 421 -3.18 -40.42 -69.40
N GLY A 422 -3.08 -40.40 -68.05
CA GLY A 422 -2.01 -39.77 -67.25
C GLY A 422 -2.42 -38.42 -66.64
N SER A 423 -2.72 -38.25 -65.34
CA SER A 423 -2.08 -38.67 -64.09
C SER A 423 -0.64 -38.16 -63.90
N ARG A 424 -0.45 -37.41 -62.79
CA ARG A 424 0.79 -36.90 -62.15
C ARG A 424 1.48 -35.75 -62.91
N GLY A 425 1.93 -34.65 -62.30
CA GLY A 425 2.28 -34.34 -60.92
C GLY A 425 3.72 -33.82 -60.88
N SER A 426 3.95 -32.59 -60.40
CA SER A 426 5.24 -32.09 -59.87
C SER A 426 5.02 -30.66 -59.36
N ARG A 427 5.11 -30.33 -58.06
CA ARG A 427 6.30 -30.15 -57.18
C ARG A 427 7.30 -29.07 -57.63
N GLY A 428 7.68 -28.25 -56.65
CA GLY A 428 8.74 -27.24 -56.65
C GLY A 428 8.15 -25.84 -56.66
N ASP A 429 8.54 -24.87 -55.83
CA ASP A 429 9.62 -24.71 -54.85
C ASP A 429 9.22 -23.39 -54.12
N GLY A 430 9.20 -23.24 -52.79
CA GLY A 430 10.41 -23.01 -52.00
C GLY A 430 11.12 -21.70 -52.37
N ARG A 431 10.89 -20.62 -51.60
CA ARG A 431 11.94 -19.81 -50.94
C ARG A 431 11.44 -18.47 -50.35
N ARG A 432 11.80 -18.33 -49.07
CA ARG A 432 12.18 -17.14 -48.29
C ARG A 432 11.11 -16.12 -47.89
#